data_AF-U4QIX9-F1
#
_entry.id   AF-U4QIX9-F1
#
_cell.length_a   1.000
_cell.length_b   1.000
_cell.length_c   1.000
_cell.angle_alpha   90.00
_cell.angle_beta   90.00
_cell.angle_gamma   90.00
#
_symmetry.space_group_name_H-M   'P 1'
#
loop_
_entity.id
_entity.type
_entity.pdbx_description
1 polymer ?
#
loop_
_entity_poly.entity_id
_entity_poly.type
_entity_poly.pdbx_seq_one_letter_code
_entity_poly.pdbx_strand_id
1 'polypeptide(L)'
;MYQQKPSKMRRHRKGDVMFNGGFKHFINHDKVLAAVDFSAKSQPIIRAINNAKDMGMLIDITMGRKTNTVIFTETGHVILSHSISETIAKRIKEAKNA
;
A
#
# COMPACT_ATOMS: atom_id res chain seq x y z
N MET A 1 8.97 24.15 -16.16
CA MET A 1 7.89 23.60 -15.30
C MET A 1 7.40 22.31 -15.92
N TYR A 2 7.74 21.15 -15.36
CA TYR A 2 7.17 19.88 -15.84
C TYR A 2 5.74 19.75 -15.30
N GLN A 3 4.75 19.94 -16.18
CA GLN A 3 3.37 19.56 -15.89
C GLN A 3 3.30 18.04 -15.81
N GLN A 4 3.23 17.51 -14.58
CA GLN A 4 2.85 16.12 -14.36
C GLN A 4 1.42 15.95 -14.90
N LYS A 5 1.29 15.26 -16.04
CA LYS A 5 -0.03 14.86 -16.55
C LYS A 5 -0.72 14.04 -15.44
N PRO A 6 -1.98 14.34 -15.08
CA PRO A 6 -2.68 13.53 -14.09
C PRO A 6 -2.73 12.10 -14.64
N SER A 7 -2.13 11.16 -13.90
CA SER A 7 -2.16 9.75 -14.27
C SER A 7 -3.64 9.34 -14.27
N LYS A 8 -4.22 9.17 -15.45
CA LYS A 8 -5.60 8.69 -15.58
C LYS A 8 -5.70 7.39 -14.80
N MET A 9 -6.45 7.39 -13.71
CA MET A 9 -6.74 6.22 -12.90
C MET A 9 -7.37 5.18 -13.82
N ARG A 10 -6.60 4.16 -14.24
CA ARG A 10 -7.12 3.06 -15.06
C ARG A 10 -8.16 2.33 -14.21
N ARG A 11 -9.38 2.19 -14.74
CA ARG A 11 -10.39 1.31 -14.15
C ARG A 11 -9.87 -0.12 -14.13
N HIS A 12 -10.19 -0.84 -13.05
CA HIS A 12 -9.85 -2.25 -12.88
C HIS A 12 -10.33 -3.07 -14.10
N ARG A 13 -9.45 -3.85 -14.72
CA ARG A 13 -9.79 -4.72 -15.85
C ARG A 13 -9.68 -6.19 -15.44
N LYS A 14 -10.44 -7.05 -16.11
CA LYS A 14 -10.31 -8.51 -16.00
C LYS A 14 -8.86 -8.87 -16.38
N GLY A 15 -8.06 -9.29 -15.40
CA GLY A 15 -6.63 -9.57 -15.55
C GLY A 15 -5.67 -8.74 -14.68
N ASP A 16 -6.17 -7.79 -13.86
CA ASP A 16 -5.27 -7.10 -12.93
C ASP A 16 -4.81 -8.05 -11.82
N VAL A 17 -3.50 -8.06 -11.60
CA VAL A 17 -2.83 -8.90 -10.60
C VAL A 17 -3.03 -8.29 -9.22
N MET A 18 -3.54 -9.10 -8.28
CA MET A 18 -3.83 -8.68 -6.91
C MET A 18 -3.02 -9.54 -5.93
N PHE A 19 -2.59 -8.95 -4.81
CA PHE A 19 -1.95 -9.71 -3.73
C PHE A 19 -2.69 -9.50 -2.41
N ASN A 20 -2.63 -10.49 -1.52
CA ASN A 20 -3.25 -10.43 -0.20
C ASN A 20 -2.41 -9.54 0.74
N GLY A 21 -2.96 -8.39 1.13
CA GLY A 21 -2.37 -7.45 2.08
C GLY A 21 -2.57 -7.85 3.55
N GLY A 22 -3.48 -8.77 3.85
CA GLY A 22 -3.87 -9.21 5.19
C GLY A 22 -5.37 -9.46 5.25
N PHE A 23 -5.84 -10.44 6.05
CA PHE A 23 -7.27 -10.71 6.28
C PHE A 23 -8.18 -10.76 5.02
N LYS A 24 -7.68 -11.31 3.91
CA LYS A 24 -8.40 -11.33 2.61
C LYS A 24 -8.70 -9.94 2.05
N HIS A 25 -8.00 -8.91 2.48
CA HIS A 25 -7.91 -7.63 1.80
C HIS A 25 -6.89 -7.74 0.67
N PHE A 26 -7.32 -7.40 -0.54
CA PHE A 26 -6.50 -7.51 -1.73
C PHE A 26 -6.07 -6.12 -2.20
N ILE A 27 -4.80 -6.00 -2.56
CA ILE A 27 -4.19 -4.76 -3.03
C ILE A 27 -3.76 -4.98 -4.47
N ASN A 28 -4.02 -3.98 -5.32
CA ASN A 28 -3.58 -4.00 -6.70
C ASN A 28 -2.06 -3.89 -6.76
N HIS A 29 -1.42 -4.92 -7.30
CA HIS A 29 0.02 -5.01 -7.41
C HIS A 29 0.63 -3.79 -8.14
N ASP A 30 0.01 -3.37 -9.26
CA ASP A 30 0.53 -2.33 -10.15
C ASP A 30 0.41 -0.92 -9.60
N LYS A 31 -0.19 -0.76 -8.41
CA LYS A 31 -0.38 0.53 -7.75
C LYS A 31 0.54 0.72 -6.56
N VAL A 32 1.27 -0.32 -6.15
CA VAL A 32 2.20 -0.25 -5.02
C VAL A 32 3.50 0.40 -5.47
N LEU A 33 3.86 1.50 -4.81
CA LEU A 33 5.15 2.17 -4.97
C LEU A 33 6.19 1.58 -4.02
N ALA A 34 5.82 1.36 -2.75
CA ALA A 34 6.70 0.81 -1.73
C ALA A 34 5.91 0.09 -0.64
N ALA A 35 6.48 -0.98 -0.07
CA ALA A 35 6.03 -1.57 1.17
C ALA A 35 7.18 -1.49 2.17
N VAL A 36 6.98 -0.79 3.29
CA VAL A 36 8.04 -0.52 4.27
C VAL A 36 7.73 -1.16 5.61
N ASP A 37 8.76 -1.66 6.28
CA ASP A 37 8.65 -2.09 7.67
C ASP A 37 8.31 -0.89 8.56
N PHE A 38 7.33 -1.07 9.44
CA PHE A 38 6.91 -0.08 10.42
C PHE A 38 7.07 -0.58 11.87
N SER A 39 7.70 -1.74 12.06
CA SER A 39 7.90 -2.34 13.38
C SER A 39 8.60 -1.39 14.38
N ALA A 40 9.54 -0.57 13.88
CA ALA A 40 10.30 0.42 14.64
C ALA A 40 9.62 1.79 14.80
N LYS A 41 8.41 2.00 14.24
CA LYS A 41 7.63 3.25 14.36
C LYS A 41 8.42 4.52 14.00
N SER A 42 9.14 4.47 12.88
CA SER A 42 9.96 5.59 12.38
C SER A 42 9.16 6.89 12.24
N GLN A 43 9.67 7.99 12.80
CA GLN A 43 8.99 9.30 12.82
C GLN A 43 8.63 9.83 11.41
N PRO A 44 9.52 9.74 10.39
CA PRO A 44 9.15 10.03 9.00
C PRO A 44 7.92 9.25 8.50
N ILE A 45 7.82 7.96 8.82
CA ILE A 45 6.68 7.13 8.37
C ILE A 45 5.41 7.53 9.13
N ILE A 46 5.49 7.80 10.43
CA ILE A 46 4.36 8.33 11.23
C ILE A 46 3.83 9.62 10.60
N ARG A 47 4.72 10.55 10.22
CA ARG A 47 4.31 11.79 9.54
C ARG A 47 3.59 11.51 8.22
N ALA A 48 4.10 10.59 7.40
CA ALA A 48 3.46 10.23 6.15
C ALA A 48 2.07 9.61 6.35
N ILE A 49 1.90 8.75 7.37
CA ILE A 49 0.60 8.19 7.75
C ILE A 49 -0.37 9.30 8.16
N ASN A 50 0.06 10.22 9.01
CA ASN A 50 -0.79 11.33 9.48
C ASN A 50 -1.20 12.23 8.32
N ASN A 51 -0.26 12.60 7.44
CA ASN A 51 -0.57 13.39 6.25
C ASN A 51 -1.61 12.69 5.36
N ALA A 52 -1.46 11.39 5.13
CA ALA A 52 -2.44 10.63 4.36
C ALA A 52 -3.80 10.57 5.06
N LYS A 53 -3.83 10.48 6.39
CA LYS A 53 -5.07 10.54 7.19
C LYS A 53 -5.77 11.88 7.03
N ASP A 54 -5.03 12.97 7.18
CA ASP A 54 -5.56 14.33 7.08
C ASP A 54 -6.10 14.65 5.68
N MET A 55 -5.49 14.06 4.65
CA MET A 55 -5.93 14.18 3.25
C MET A 55 -7.05 13.18 2.87
N GLY A 56 -7.51 12.33 3.80
CA GLY A 56 -8.52 11.30 3.51
C GLY A 56 -8.03 10.15 2.61
N MET A 57 -6.72 9.95 2.51
CA MET A 57 -6.05 8.95 1.67
C MET A 57 -5.52 7.74 2.45
N LEU A 58 -5.72 7.69 3.76
CA LEU A 58 -5.33 6.56 4.59
C LEU A 58 -6.34 5.42 4.48
N ILE A 59 -5.86 4.21 4.21
CA ILE A 59 -6.66 2.98 4.19
C ILE A 59 -6.13 2.06 5.29
N ASP A 60 -6.93 1.79 6.30
CA ASP A 60 -6.56 0.87 7.39
C ASP A 60 -7.14 -0.52 7.11
N ILE A 61 -6.26 -1.52 6.91
CA ILE A 61 -6.63 -2.94 6.74
C ILE A 61 -6.06 -3.82 7.87
N THR A 62 -5.72 -3.23 9.01
CA THR A 62 -5.10 -3.94 10.14
C THR A 62 -6.09 -4.78 10.95
N MET A 63 -7.40 -4.49 10.84
CA MET A 63 -8.47 -5.13 11.63
C MET A 63 -8.18 -5.10 13.14
N GLY A 64 -7.70 -3.96 13.65
CA GLY A 64 -7.38 -3.76 15.06
C GLY A 64 -6.08 -4.42 15.53
N ARG A 65 -5.32 -5.07 14.64
CA ARG A 65 -3.99 -5.60 14.97
C ARG A 65 -2.91 -4.51 14.84
N LYS A 66 -1.75 -4.78 15.45
CA LYS A 66 -0.57 -3.91 15.29
C LYS A 66 -0.22 -3.78 13.80
N THR A 67 -0.03 -2.54 13.35
CA THR A 67 0.56 -2.22 12.04
C THR A 67 2.02 -2.66 12.02
N ASN A 68 2.35 -3.59 11.13
CA ASN A 68 3.71 -4.05 10.89
C ASN A 68 4.27 -3.48 9.58
N THR A 69 3.41 -3.16 8.61
CA THR A 69 3.82 -2.66 7.30
C THR A 69 2.96 -1.50 6.87
N VAL A 70 3.61 -0.54 6.23
CA VAL A 70 2.96 0.61 5.60
C VAL A 70 3.22 0.50 4.10
N ILE A 71 2.16 0.55 3.30
CA ILE A 71 2.24 0.43 1.84
C ILE A 71 1.89 1.78 1.23
N PHE A 72 2.82 2.32 0.45
CA PHE A 72 2.64 3.55 -0.31
C PHE A 72 2.21 3.22 -1.73
N THR A 73 1.22 3.95 -2.24
CA THR A 73 0.75 3.82 -3.63
C THR A 73 1.20 4.99 -4.48
N GLU A 74 1.24 4.80 -5.80
CA GLU A 74 1.59 5.85 -6.78
C GLU A 74 0.70 7.11 -6.70
N THR A 75 -0.52 6.95 -6.17
CA THR A 75 -1.53 8.02 -6.10
C THR A 75 -1.53 8.77 -4.78
N GLY A 76 -0.65 8.42 -3.84
CA GLY A 76 -0.58 9.03 -2.52
C GLY A 76 -1.41 8.35 -1.43
N HIS A 77 -2.21 7.32 -1.76
CA HIS A 77 -2.83 6.49 -0.74
C HIS A 77 -1.77 5.76 0.07
N VAL A 78 -2.02 5.68 1.39
CA VAL A 78 -1.21 4.95 2.35
C VAL A 78 -2.07 3.85 2.95
N ILE A 79 -1.60 2.61 2.88
CA ILE A 79 -2.33 1.44 3.37
C ILE A 79 -1.59 0.88 4.59
N LEU A 80 -2.29 0.75 5.73
CA LEU A 80 -1.76 0.15 6.95
C LEU A 80 -2.07 -1.34 6.98
N SER A 81 -1.06 -2.17 7.17
CA SER A 81 -1.22 -3.63 7.22
C SER A 81 -0.57 -4.24 8.47
N HIS A 82 -1.22 -5.30 8.96
CA HIS A 82 -0.66 -6.18 9.99
C HIS A 82 0.32 -7.21 9.42
N SER A 83 0.25 -7.54 8.13
CA SER A 83 1.22 -8.45 7.53
C SER A 83 2.62 -7.83 7.61
N ILE A 84 3.63 -8.67 7.83
CA ILE A 84 5.04 -8.25 7.88
C ILE A 84 5.54 -7.92 6.45
N SER A 85 6.48 -6.98 6.33
CA SER A 85 6.93 -6.41 5.06
C SER A 85 7.47 -7.45 4.08
N GLU A 86 8.23 -8.42 4.60
CA GLU A 86 8.81 -9.53 3.86
C GLU A 86 7.71 -10.44 3.29
N THR A 87 6.63 -10.65 4.05
CA THR A 87 5.47 -11.42 3.58
C THR A 87 4.75 -10.68 2.46
N ILE A 88 4.58 -9.36 2.59
CA ILE A 88 4.00 -8.53 1.54
C ILE A 88 4.87 -8.57 0.28
N ALA A 89 6.18 -8.38 0.40
CA ALA A 89 7.11 -8.43 -0.72
C ALA A 89 7.07 -9.78 -1.45
N LYS A 90 7.03 -10.89 -0.69
CA LYS A 90 6.87 -12.24 -1.24
C LYS A 90 5.57 -12.38 -2.04
N ARG A 91 4.44 -11.94 -1.48
CA ARG A 91 3.13 -12.02 -2.15
C ARG A 91 3.04 -11.15 -3.40
N ILE A 92 3.65 -9.96 -3.38
CA ILE A 92 3.79 -9.08 -4.55
C ILE A 92 4.56 -9.81 -5.66
N LYS A 93 5.69 -10.45 -5.31
CA LYS A 93 6.50 -11.22 -6.27
C LYS A 93 5.75 -12.42 -6.84
N GLU A 94 5.04 -13.16 -6.00
CA GLU A 94 4.21 -14.29 -6.43
C GLU A 94 3.10 -13.84 -7.37
N ALA A 95 2.44 -12.72 -7.05
CA ALA A 95 1.37 -12.17 -7.87
C ALA A 95 1.89 -11.77 -9.27
N LYS A 96 3.09 -11.17 -9.39
CA LYS A 96 3.70 -10.86 -10.69
C LYS A 96 3.93 -12.06 -11.61
N ASN A 97 4.10 -13.25 -11.03
CA ASN A 97 4.48 -14.46 -11.76
C ASN A 97 3.29 -15.36 -12.12
N ALA A 98 2.07 -14.97 -11.71
CA ALA A 98 0.83 -15.68 -11.98
C ALA A 98 0.14 -15.11 -13.23
#